data_AF-U1WB02-F1
#
_entry.id   AF-U1WB02-F1
#
_cell.length_a   1.000
_cell.length_b   1.000
_cell.length_c   1.000
_cell.angle_alpha   90.00
_cell.angle_beta   90.00
_cell.angle_gamma   90.00
#
_symmetry.space_group_name_H-M   'P 1'
#
loop_
_entity.id
_entity.type
_entity.pdbx_description
1 polymer ?
#
loop_
_entity_poly.entity_id
_entity_poly.type
_entity_poly.pdbx_seq_one_letter_code
_entity_poly.pdbx_strand_id
1 'polypeptide(L)'
;MTTIKFDYSIDDKNIIVKPMEIGRPLPILIMAQNENLKLKQWFKANEKLIDTLLLQYGGVLFRGFSIANEQDFHQFLSETGNELLHYNEPTSPRINIQDKVYTSTEHPSDQEILLHNEMSYSTAWPRKIWFCSVKVADEGGQTPIADMRNVFNLVPEEIRNTFIEKGWMLVRNFGNGFGLSLEQVFGSTRKENIEDYCAKNDLKFEWVGGNNLRTRQVRKAVRQHPISKENLWFNHIAFYHESSLQPQNRKLFLDWFGSEGMPYNTFYGDGTPIEDEVIHVIRNAYEQEKVVFPWQRGDVLMLDNMLVAHGRNPFKGERKTLVAMSDLLKG
;
A
#
# COMPACT_ATOMS: atom_id res chain seq x y z
N MET A 1 -10.80 -2.72 28.26
CA MET A 1 -9.82 -1.64 28.07
C MET A 1 -8.46 -2.18 28.46
N THR A 2 -7.71 -2.70 27.50
CA THR A 2 -6.38 -3.25 27.75
C THR A 2 -5.42 -2.08 27.83
N THR A 3 -4.90 -1.78 29.01
CA THR A 3 -3.82 -0.83 29.20
C THR A 3 -2.62 -1.31 28.39
N ILE A 4 -2.37 -0.70 27.24
CA ILE A 4 -1.16 -0.96 26.45
C ILE A 4 0.00 -0.51 27.34
N LYS A 5 0.69 -1.47 27.95
CA LYS A 5 1.94 -1.19 28.66
C LYS A 5 3.00 -0.89 27.60
N PHE A 6 3.40 0.37 27.52
CA PHE A 6 4.59 0.77 26.77
C PHE A 6 5.82 0.33 27.58
N ASP A 7 6.19 -0.94 27.51
CA ASP A 7 7.36 -1.49 28.23
C ASP A 7 8.70 -1.17 27.53
N TYR A 8 8.69 -0.21 26.61
CA TYR A 8 9.89 0.36 26.02
C TYR A 8 10.12 1.73 26.64
N SER A 9 10.84 1.76 27.77
CA SER A 9 11.32 3.02 28.32
C SER A 9 12.36 3.60 27.36
N ILE A 10 11.96 4.57 26.55
CA ILE A 10 12.94 5.45 25.91
C ILE A 10 13.45 6.37 27.02
N ASP A 11 14.66 6.12 27.51
CA ASP A 11 15.36 7.03 28.43
C ASP A 11 15.94 8.23 27.68
N ASP A 12 15.09 8.87 26.88
CA ASP A 12 15.39 10.10 26.16
C ASP A 12 14.29 11.12 26.48
N LYS A 13 14.63 12.06 27.35
CA LYS A 13 13.74 13.16 27.78
C LYS A 13 13.28 14.03 26.60
N ASN A 14 13.92 13.91 25.43
CA ASN A 14 13.56 14.66 24.23
C ASN A 14 12.62 13.89 23.29
N ILE A 15 12.19 12.67 23.63
CA ILE A 15 11.28 11.86 22.82
C ILE A 15 10.02 11.51 23.61
N ILE A 16 8.87 11.61 22.95
CA ILE A 16 7.61 11.06 23.42
C ILE A 16 7.21 9.91 22.51
N VAL A 17 6.91 8.75 23.10
CA VAL A 17 6.31 7.60 22.41
C VAL A 17 4.90 7.38 22.93
N LYS A 18 3.92 7.39 22.04
CA LYS A 18 2.50 7.16 22.38
C LYS A 18 1.70 6.76 21.15
N PRO A 19 0.50 6.19 21.30
CA PRO A 19 -0.44 6.03 20.20
C PRO A 19 -0.79 7.38 19.60
N MET A 20 -1.01 7.42 18.28
CA MET A 20 -1.58 8.62 17.65
C MET A 20 -3.02 8.87 18.14
N GLU A 21 -3.79 7.81 18.39
CA GLU A 21 -5.16 7.87 18.90
C GLU A 21 -5.33 6.92 20.11
N ILE A 22 -6.04 7.37 21.15
CA ILE A 22 -6.26 6.57 22.36
C ILE A 22 -7.14 5.36 22.00
N GLY A 23 -6.68 4.16 22.34
CA GLY A 23 -7.37 2.91 22.03
C GLY A 23 -7.08 2.34 20.64
N ARG A 24 -6.38 3.09 19.77
CA ARG A 24 -5.94 2.64 18.44
C ARG A 24 -4.42 2.84 18.32
N PRO A 25 -3.61 1.81 18.57
CA PRO A 25 -2.17 1.96 18.68
C PRO A 25 -1.43 2.08 17.33
N LEU A 26 -2.12 1.89 16.21
CA LEU A 26 -1.62 2.12 14.86
C LEU A 26 -1.95 3.57 14.42
N PRO A 27 -0.98 4.40 13.99
CA PRO A 27 0.44 4.21 14.16
C PRO A 27 0.91 4.58 15.57
N ILE A 28 2.04 4.03 15.99
CA ILE A 28 2.75 4.53 17.16
C ILE A 28 3.50 5.81 16.77
N LEU A 29 3.28 6.88 17.53
CA LEU A 29 3.94 8.17 17.34
C LEU A 29 5.25 8.20 18.13
N ILE A 30 6.33 8.55 17.44
CA ILE A 30 7.62 8.95 18.02
C ILE A 30 7.78 10.44 17.73
N MET A 31 7.69 11.26 18.77
CA MET A 31 7.69 12.71 18.64
C MET A 31 8.92 13.33 19.32
N ALA A 32 9.72 14.04 18.54
CA ALA A 32 10.80 14.86 19.08
C ALA A 32 10.23 16.08 19.80
N GLN A 33 10.78 16.39 20.97
CA GLN A 33 10.47 17.59 21.77
C GLN A 33 11.39 18.76 21.42
N ASN A 34 12.40 18.53 20.58
CA ASN A 34 13.40 19.53 20.19
C ASN A 34 13.74 19.36 18.70
N GLU A 35 13.55 20.41 17.91
CA GLU A 35 13.78 20.42 16.45
C GLU A 35 15.23 20.13 16.07
N ASN A 36 16.18 20.34 17.00
CA ASN A 36 17.60 20.04 16.77
C ASN A 36 17.89 18.54 16.71
N LEU A 37 16.97 17.69 17.16
CA LEU A 37 17.14 16.25 17.08
C LEU A 37 17.03 15.79 15.62
N LYS A 38 18.13 15.28 15.08
CA LYS A 38 18.18 14.78 13.71
C LYS A 38 17.63 13.34 13.67
N LEU A 39 16.51 13.14 12.97
CA LEU A 39 15.84 11.84 12.84
C LEU A 39 16.83 10.74 12.47
N LYS A 40 17.70 11.01 11.50
CA LYS A 40 18.81 10.14 11.09
C LYS A 40 19.60 9.57 12.27
N GLN A 41 20.17 10.44 13.11
CA GLN A 41 21.08 10.02 14.19
C GLN A 41 20.32 9.22 15.24
N TRP A 42 19.11 9.68 15.56
CA TRP A 42 18.25 9.03 16.52
C TRP A 42 17.78 7.65 16.03
N PHE A 43 17.37 7.54 14.76
CA PHE A 43 16.93 6.30 14.14
C PHE A 43 18.02 5.24 14.21
N LYS A 44 19.25 5.58 13.81
CA LYS A 44 20.39 4.64 13.82
C LYS A 44 20.73 4.14 15.23
N ALA A 45 20.61 4.99 16.24
CA ALA A 45 20.84 4.58 17.63
C ALA A 45 19.73 3.68 18.20
N ASN A 46 18.53 3.71 17.60
CA ASN A 46 17.32 3.06 18.12
C ASN A 46 16.70 2.05 17.15
N GLU A 47 17.43 1.60 16.12
CA GLU A 47 16.92 0.77 15.04
C GLU A 47 16.17 -0.49 15.54
N LYS A 48 16.76 -1.21 16.50
CA LYS A 48 16.14 -2.41 17.11
C LYS A 48 14.80 -2.11 17.78
N LEU A 49 14.71 -0.97 18.46
CA LEU A 49 13.48 -0.52 19.09
C LEU A 49 12.43 -0.20 18.02
N ILE A 50 12.83 0.54 16.97
CA ILE A 50 11.94 0.91 15.87
C ILE A 50 11.40 -0.32 15.15
N ASP A 51 12.24 -1.31 14.84
CA ASP A 51 11.80 -2.57 14.23
C ASP A 51 10.85 -3.34 15.15
N THR A 52 11.07 -3.31 16.47
CA THR A 52 10.17 -3.94 17.45
C THR A 52 8.81 -3.23 17.47
N LEU A 53 8.82 -1.90 17.52
CA LEU A 53 7.60 -1.08 17.47
C LEU A 53 6.86 -1.27 16.15
N LEU A 54 7.56 -1.32 15.02
CA LEU A 54 6.98 -1.56 13.71
C LEU A 54 6.32 -2.93 13.64
N LEU A 55 6.98 -3.98 14.13
CA LEU A 55 6.41 -5.33 14.15
C LEU A 55 5.17 -5.42 15.05
N GLN A 56 5.20 -4.74 16.20
CA GLN A 56 4.09 -4.76 17.14
C GLN A 56 2.90 -3.95 16.62
N TYR A 57 3.13 -2.72 16.19
CA TYR A 57 2.09 -1.74 15.89
C TYR A 57 1.78 -1.60 14.40
N GLY A 58 2.54 -2.23 13.51
CA GLY A 58 2.40 -2.17 12.06
C GLY A 58 2.93 -0.88 11.43
N GLY A 59 2.84 0.26 12.11
CA GLY A 59 3.28 1.55 11.60
C GLY A 59 3.86 2.47 12.68
N VAL A 60 4.89 3.22 12.31
CA VAL A 60 5.59 4.20 13.14
C VAL A 60 5.55 5.57 12.47
N LEU A 61 5.00 6.57 13.15
CA LEU A 61 4.98 7.96 12.71
C LEU A 61 6.06 8.76 13.46
N PHE A 62 7.00 9.33 12.74
CA PHE A 62 8.03 10.24 13.25
C PHE A 62 7.58 11.69 13.05
N ARG A 63 7.52 12.47 14.12
CA ARG A 63 7.05 13.87 14.10
C ARG A 63 7.97 14.79 14.89
N GLY A 64 8.06 16.05 14.46
CA GLY A 64 8.88 17.08 15.12
C GLY A 64 10.37 16.98 14.78
N PHE A 65 10.74 16.17 13.79
CA PHE A 65 12.10 16.08 13.29
C PHE A 65 12.34 17.01 12.09
N SER A 66 13.59 17.45 11.92
CA SER A 66 14.01 18.33 10.81
C SER A 66 14.07 17.61 9.44
N ILE A 67 12.94 17.28 8.82
CA ILE A 67 12.85 16.81 7.42
C ILE A 67 12.05 17.84 6.61
N ALA A 68 12.73 18.65 5.80
CA ALA A 68 12.10 19.82 5.16
C ALA A 68 11.72 19.61 3.69
N ASN A 69 12.40 18.69 3.01
CA ASN A 69 12.34 18.51 1.55
C ASN A 69 12.71 17.07 1.12
N GLU A 70 12.75 16.84 -0.19
CA GLU A 70 13.07 15.55 -0.82
C GLU A 70 14.48 15.07 -0.53
N GLN A 71 15.46 15.98 -0.52
CA GLN A 71 16.86 15.65 -0.28
C GLN A 71 17.06 15.16 1.15
N ASP A 72 16.43 15.81 2.13
CA ASP A 72 16.48 15.39 3.54
C ASP A 72 15.88 13.99 3.70
N PHE A 73 14.73 13.72 3.06
CA PHE A 73 14.07 12.43 3.11
C PHE A 73 14.90 11.32 2.43
N HIS A 74 15.43 11.59 1.23
CA HIS A 74 16.30 10.66 0.53
C HIS A 74 17.56 10.37 1.35
N GLN A 75 18.21 11.40 1.90
CA GLN A 75 19.40 11.23 2.74
C GLN A 75 19.09 10.37 3.97
N PHE A 76 18.00 10.66 4.67
CA PHE A 76 17.53 9.85 5.79
C PHE A 76 17.39 8.38 5.38
N LEU A 77 16.66 8.09 4.30
CA LEU A 77 16.42 6.72 3.85
C LEU A 77 17.70 5.99 3.42
N SER A 78 18.59 6.65 2.68
CA SER A 78 19.85 6.05 2.20
C SER A 78 20.75 5.54 3.33
N GLU A 79 20.59 6.08 4.53
CA GLU A 79 21.42 5.77 5.69
C GLU A 79 20.70 4.88 6.72
N THR A 80 19.42 4.55 6.49
CA THR A 80 18.71 3.50 7.25
C THR A 80 19.28 2.10 7.00
N GLY A 81 20.15 1.95 5.99
CA GLY A 81 20.73 0.66 5.61
C GLY A 81 19.78 -0.24 4.82
N ASN A 82 18.51 0.16 4.64
CA ASN A 82 17.57 -0.59 3.84
C ASN A 82 17.88 -0.45 2.35
N GLU A 83 17.81 -1.54 1.59
CA GLU A 83 17.92 -1.49 0.14
C GLU A 83 16.64 -0.89 -0.44
N LEU A 84 16.73 0.35 -0.94
CA LEU A 84 15.61 0.98 -1.63
C LEU A 84 15.29 0.20 -2.91
N LEU A 85 14.00 0.02 -3.18
CA LEU A 85 13.50 -0.77 -4.29
C LEU A 85 13.04 0.11 -5.45
N HIS A 86 13.27 -0.36 -6.67
CA HIS A 86 12.60 0.19 -7.84
C HIS A 86 11.14 -0.26 -7.84
N TYR A 87 10.25 0.66 -8.19
CA TYR A 87 8.83 0.36 -8.37
C TYR A 87 8.62 -0.41 -9.69
N ASN A 88 8.44 -1.73 -9.57
CA ASN A 88 8.17 -2.63 -10.69
C ASN A 88 6.67 -2.90 -10.81
N GLU A 89 6.18 -3.18 -12.01
CA GLU A 89 4.75 -3.39 -12.31
C GLU A 89 3.83 -2.26 -11.80
N PRO A 90 4.07 -1.00 -12.19
CA PRO A 90 3.22 0.09 -11.75
C PRO A 90 1.76 -0.19 -12.12
N THR A 91 0.85 0.12 -11.19
CA THR A 91 -0.60 0.12 -11.42
C THR A 91 -1.16 1.52 -11.53
N SER A 92 -0.34 2.54 -11.29
CA SER A 92 -0.69 3.94 -11.48
C SER A 92 0.56 4.77 -11.81
N PRO A 93 0.42 5.94 -12.47
CA PRO A 93 1.54 6.82 -12.77
C PRO A 93 2.19 7.34 -11.48
N ARG A 94 3.52 7.36 -11.45
CA ARG A 94 4.32 8.03 -10.42
C ARG A 94 5.47 8.76 -11.10
N ILE A 95 5.72 10.01 -10.72
CA ILE A 95 6.94 10.71 -11.13
C ILE A 95 8.06 10.30 -10.18
N ASN A 96 9.12 9.69 -10.73
CA ASN A 96 10.39 9.49 -10.02
C ASN A 96 11.06 10.86 -9.85
N ILE A 97 11.25 11.28 -8.60
CA ILE A 97 11.84 12.61 -8.31
C ILE A 97 13.37 12.49 -8.24
N GLN A 98 13.87 11.49 -7.51
CA GLN A 98 15.28 11.23 -7.29
C GLN A 98 15.48 9.79 -6.79
N ASP A 99 16.42 9.05 -7.37
CA ASP A 99 16.78 7.64 -7.09
C ASP A 99 15.86 6.89 -6.10
N LYS A 100 14.84 6.20 -6.64
CA LYS A 100 13.88 5.34 -5.92
C LYS A 100 12.97 6.06 -4.89
N VAL A 101 12.96 7.39 -4.90
CA VAL A 101 11.93 8.23 -4.26
C VAL A 101 10.95 8.71 -5.31
N TYR A 102 9.67 8.43 -5.06
CA TYR A 102 8.57 8.71 -5.99
C TYR A 102 7.60 9.72 -5.37
N THR A 103 6.94 10.49 -6.22
CA THR A 103 5.67 11.14 -5.82
C THR A 103 4.63 10.06 -5.48
N SER A 104 3.80 10.32 -4.47
CA SER A 104 2.58 9.53 -4.25
C SER A 104 1.71 9.55 -5.51
N THR A 105 1.03 8.42 -5.81
CA THR A 105 0.24 8.18 -7.02
C THR A 105 -0.49 9.42 -7.55
N GLU A 106 -0.29 9.72 -8.84
CA GLU A 106 -1.02 10.76 -9.56
C GLU A 106 -2.47 10.30 -9.80
N HIS A 107 -3.31 10.52 -8.80
CA HIS A 107 -4.76 10.27 -8.83
C HIS A 107 -5.49 11.61 -8.65
N PRO A 108 -6.61 11.87 -9.35
CA PRO A 108 -7.37 13.11 -9.23
C PRO A 108 -7.60 13.50 -7.76
N SER A 109 -7.34 14.75 -7.38
CA SER A 109 -7.32 15.17 -5.97
C SER A 109 -8.67 15.02 -5.27
N ASP A 110 -9.76 15.08 -6.03
CA ASP A 110 -11.15 14.91 -5.58
C ASP A 110 -11.55 13.45 -5.35
N GLN A 111 -10.71 12.48 -5.73
CA GLN A 111 -11.00 11.06 -5.59
C GLN A 111 -10.17 10.39 -4.49
N GLU A 112 -10.77 9.41 -3.83
CA GLU A 112 -10.10 8.56 -2.85
C GLU A 112 -9.22 7.51 -3.54
N ILE A 113 -8.08 7.18 -2.93
CA ILE A 113 -7.36 5.94 -3.20
C ILE A 113 -7.70 4.99 -2.06
N LEU A 114 -8.40 3.90 -2.37
CA LEU A 114 -8.86 2.91 -1.39
C LEU A 114 -7.67 2.25 -0.67
N LEU A 115 -7.93 1.75 0.54
CA LEU A 115 -6.95 1.00 1.33
C LEU A 115 -6.45 -0.23 0.57
N HIS A 116 -5.13 -0.38 0.50
CA HIS A 116 -4.47 -1.49 -0.15
C HIS A 116 -3.07 -1.74 0.41
N ASN A 117 -2.50 -2.91 0.12
CA ASN A 117 -1.10 -3.22 0.41
C ASN A 117 -0.27 -3.17 -0.88
N GLU A 118 0.80 -2.39 -0.87
CA GLU A 118 1.64 -2.13 -2.04
C GLU A 118 2.15 -3.44 -2.67
N MET A 119 1.97 -3.58 -4.00
CA MET A 119 2.42 -4.75 -4.78
C MET A 119 1.92 -6.12 -4.29
N SER A 120 0.82 -6.22 -3.53
CA SER A 120 0.30 -7.52 -3.06
C SER A 120 -0.16 -8.48 -4.17
N TYR A 121 -0.29 -7.98 -5.41
CA TYR A 121 -0.54 -8.76 -6.61
C TYR A 121 0.74 -9.40 -7.20
N SER A 122 1.93 -8.94 -6.84
CA SER A 122 3.20 -9.45 -7.35
C SER A 122 3.70 -10.68 -6.57
N THR A 123 4.68 -11.40 -7.11
CA THR A 123 5.39 -12.49 -6.42
C THR A 123 6.47 -11.98 -5.47
N ALA A 124 6.82 -10.70 -5.58
CA ALA A 124 7.71 -10.02 -4.65
C ALA A 124 7.16 -8.62 -4.33
N TRP A 125 7.29 -8.20 -3.07
CA TRP A 125 6.74 -6.93 -2.59
C TRP A 125 7.69 -6.29 -1.58
N PRO A 126 7.63 -4.97 -1.38
CA PRO A 126 8.39 -4.31 -0.33
C PRO A 126 7.85 -4.74 1.03
N ARG A 127 8.73 -5.01 1.99
CA ARG A 127 8.33 -5.16 3.39
C ARG A 127 8.01 -3.81 4.01
N LYS A 128 8.80 -2.79 3.73
CA LYS A 128 8.64 -1.46 4.33
C LYS A 128 8.23 -0.45 3.27
N ILE A 129 7.24 0.37 3.61
CA ILE A 129 6.85 1.54 2.83
C ILE A 129 6.98 2.80 3.69
N TRP A 130 7.53 3.84 3.09
CA TRP A 130 7.85 5.09 3.73
C TRP A 130 7.10 6.22 3.06
N PHE A 131 6.46 7.09 3.86
CA PHE A 131 5.83 8.31 3.40
C PHE A 131 6.46 9.51 4.09
N CYS A 132 6.66 10.61 3.37
CA CYS A 132 7.10 11.88 3.96
C CYS A 132 6.23 13.04 3.46
N SER A 133 5.63 13.78 4.39
CA SER A 133 4.79 14.94 4.07
C SER A 133 5.64 16.21 3.97
N VAL A 134 6.04 16.59 2.76
CA VAL A 134 6.79 17.84 2.50
C VAL A 134 5.85 19.05 2.43
N LYS A 135 4.64 18.85 1.90
CA LYS A 135 3.58 19.85 1.87
C LYS A 135 2.23 19.22 2.20
N VAL A 136 1.59 19.72 3.26
CA VAL A 136 0.26 19.31 3.70
C VAL A 136 -0.78 20.06 2.86
N ALA A 137 -1.85 19.37 2.46
CA ALA A 137 -2.98 19.96 1.76
C ALA A 137 -3.75 20.94 2.65
N ASP A 138 -4.49 21.86 2.04
CA ASP A 138 -5.32 22.83 2.77
C ASP A 138 -6.50 22.11 3.47
N GLU A 139 -7.09 21.13 2.78
CA GLU A 139 -8.15 20.26 3.28
C GLU A 139 -7.88 18.81 2.87
N GLY A 140 -8.15 17.84 3.76
CA GLY A 140 -8.07 16.42 3.44
C GLY A 140 -6.63 15.91 3.24
N GLY A 141 -6.45 14.99 2.29
CA GLY A 141 -5.12 14.54 1.82
C GLY A 141 -4.34 13.66 2.80
N GLN A 142 -5.00 13.20 3.86
CA GLN A 142 -4.44 12.23 4.79
C GLN A 142 -4.15 10.91 4.08
N THR A 143 -3.22 10.14 4.64
CA THR A 143 -2.95 8.76 4.24
C THR A 143 -3.68 7.86 5.24
N PRO A 144 -4.95 7.46 4.99
CA PRO A 144 -5.62 6.48 5.83
C PRO A 144 -4.81 5.18 5.87
N ILE A 145 -4.79 4.53 7.02
CA ILE A 145 -4.15 3.24 7.21
C ILE A 145 -5.06 2.26 7.96
N ALA A 146 -4.85 0.95 7.81
CA ALA A 146 -5.62 -0.07 8.52
C ALA A 146 -4.75 -1.30 8.86
N ASP A 147 -5.03 -1.96 9.99
CA ASP A 147 -4.30 -3.15 10.45
C ASP A 147 -4.84 -4.43 9.79
N MET A 148 -4.00 -5.11 9.00
CA MET A 148 -4.39 -6.29 8.23
C MET A 148 -4.62 -7.54 9.08
N ARG A 149 -4.18 -7.55 10.34
CA ARG A 149 -4.51 -8.60 11.32
C ARG A 149 -5.96 -8.44 11.77
N ASN A 150 -6.37 -7.21 12.06
CA ASN A 150 -7.73 -6.91 12.47
C ASN A 150 -8.72 -7.05 11.31
N VAL A 151 -8.36 -6.56 10.11
CA VAL A 151 -9.16 -6.77 8.91
C VAL A 151 -9.34 -8.26 8.65
N PHE A 152 -8.28 -9.07 8.77
CA PHE A 152 -8.41 -10.53 8.70
C PHE A 152 -9.43 -11.04 9.74
N ASN A 153 -9.37 -10.62 11.00
CA ASN A 153 -10.31 -11.10 12.02
C ASN A 153 -11.76 -10.65 11.80
N LEU A 154 -11.98 -9.47 11.21
CA LEU A 154 -13.30 -8.91 10.93
C LEU A 154 -14.00 -9.52 9.71
N VAL A 155 -13.24 -9.94 8.68
CA VAL A 155 -13.84 -10.64 7.53
C VAL A 155 -14.42 -11.98 7.99
N PRO A 156 -15.71 -12.29 7.75
CA PRO A 156 -16.34 -13.54 8.20
C PRO A 156 -15.56 -14.80 7.80
N GLU A 157 -15.55 -15.80 8.70
CA GLU A 157 -14.75 -17.01 8.53
C GLU A 157 -15.03 -17.75 7.22
N GLU A 158 -16.29 -17.86 6.81
CA GLU A 158 -16.69 -18.49 5.55
C GLU A 158 -16.07 -17.81 4.32
N ILE A 159 -16.07 -16.47 4.30
CA ILE A 159 -15.43 -15.68 3.25
C ILE A 159 -13.91 -15.93 3.27
N ARG A 160 -13.29 -15.91 4.46
CA ARG A 160 -11.84 -16.15 4.59
C ARG A 160 -11.46 -17.54 4.10
N ASN A 161 -12.19 -18.57 4.50
CA ASN A 161 -11.91 -19.96 4.14
C ASN A 161 -12.01 -20.16 2.62
N THR A 162 -13.02 -19.56 1.99
CA THR A 162 -13.16 -19.57 0.52
C THR A 162 -11.92 -18.97 -0.15
N PHE A 163 -11.45 -17.82 0.31
CA PHE A 163 -10.25 -17.16 -0.24
C PHE A 163 -8.93 -17.85 0.13
N ILE A 164 -8.88 -18.57 1.25
CA ILE A 164 -7.74 -19.40 1.65
C ILE A 164 -7.63 -20.62 0.72
N GLU A 165 -8.75 -21.28 0.42
CA GLU A 165 -8.80 -22.44 -0.45
C GLU A 165 -8.53 -22.06 -1.91
N LYS A 166 -9.25 -21.07 -2.43
CA LYS A 166 -9.21 -20.71 -3.85
C LYS A 166 -8.09 -19.74 -4.20
N GLY A 167 -7.67 -18.89 -3.27
CA GLY A 167 -6.93 -17.67 -3.59
C GLY A 167 -7.81 -16.63 -4.30
N TRP A 168 -7.18 -15.63 -4.90
CA TRP A 168 -7.84 -14.61 -5.71
C TRP A 168 -7.12 -14.43 -7.04
N MET A 169 -7.85 -14.08 -8.08
CA MET A 169 -7.32 -13.80 -9.41
C MET A 169 -7.46 -12.31 -9.72
N LEU A 170 -6.38 -11.70 -10.19
CA LEU A 170 -6.41 -10.39 -10.83
C LEU A 170 -6.37 -10.58 -12.35
N VAL A 171 -7.34 -9.98 -13.04
CA VAL A 171 -7.36 -9.87 -14.50
C VAL A 171 -7.05 -8.42 -14.86
N ARG A 172 -6.13 -8.19 -15.81
CA ARG A 172 -5.83 -6.87 -16.38
C ARG A 172 -5.89 -6.93 -17.89
N ASN A 173 -6.51 -5.94 -18.51
CA ASN A 173 -6.53 -5.76 -19.95
C ASN A 173 -5.74 -4.49 -20.32
N PHE A 174 -4.80 -4.63 -21.25
CA PHE A 174 -3.92 -3.57 -21.75
C PHE A 174 -4.19 -3.30 -23.23
N GLY A 175 -3.91 -2.08 -23.67
CA GLY A 175 -4.03 -1.69 -25.09
C GLY A 175 -5.41 -1.14 -25.48
N ASN A 176 -6.37 -1.10 -24.56
CA ASN A 176 -7.72 -0.54 -24.78
C ASN A 176 -7.80 1.00 -24.61
N GLY A 177 -6.67 1.68 -24.40
CA GLY A 177 -6.60 3.12 -24.17
C GLY A 177 -6.87 3.56 -22.73
N PHE A 178 -7.10 2.63 -21.80
CA PHE A 178 -7.32 2.91 -20.38
C PHE A 178 -6.19 2.32 -19.51
N GLY A 179 -5.78 3.07 -18.49
CA GLY A 179 -4.69 2.67 -17.59
C GLY A 179 -3.30 2.83 -18.20
N LEU A 180 -2.34 2.06 -17.69
CA LEU A 180 -0.95 2.14 -18.10
C LEU A 180 -0.68 1.35 -19.38
N SER A 181 0.24 1.84 -20.22
CA SER A 181 0.68 1.16 -21.43
C SER A 181 1.50 -0.09 -21.15
N LEU A 182 1.64 -0.96 -22.15
CA LEU A 182 2.54 -2.13 -22.06
C LEU A 182 3.97 -1.73 -21.71
N GLU A 183 4.47 -0.65 -22.31
CA GLU A 183 5.82 -0.14 -22.05
C GLU A 183 5.99 0.32 -20.60
N GLN A 184 4.99 1.01 -20.04
CA GLN A 184 5.04 1.47 -18.65
C GLN A 184 5.01 0.31 -17.64
N VAL A 185 4.31 -0.78 -17.96
CA VAL A 185 4.12 -1.91 -17.04
C VAL A 185 5.23 -2.95 -17.17
N PHE A 186 5.59 -3.31 -18.40
CA PHE A 186 6.53 -4.39 -18.70
C PHE A 186 7.93 -3.87 -19.11
N GLY A 187 8.12 -2.55 -19.22
CA GLY A 187 9.36 -1.96 -19.73
C GLY A 187 9.61 -2.25 -21.21
N SER A 188 8.61 -2.74 -21.94
CA SER A 188 8.76 -3.11 -23.36
C SER A 188 7.41 -3.15 -24.10
N THR A 189 7.48 -2.97 -25.42
CA THR A 189 6.37 -3.20 -26.36
C THR A 189 6.57 -4.44 -27.22
N ARG A 190 7.73 -5.12 -27.12
CA ARG A 190 7.99 -6.36 -27.86
C ARG A 190 7.30 -7.53 -27.19
N LYS A 191 6.56 -8.33 -27.95
CA LYS A 191 5.75 -9.43 -27.41
C LYS A 191 6.62 -10.44 -26.68
N GLU A 192 7.74 -10.83 -27.26
CA GLU A 192 8.64 -11.84 -26.70
C GLU A 192 9.15 -11.43 -25.31
N ASN A 193 9.51 -10.15 -25.13
CA ASN A 193 9.93 -9.63 -23.84
C ASN A 193 8.80 -9.67 -22.79
N ILE A 194 7.57 -9.37 -23.21
CA ILE A 194 6.39 -9.35 -22.32
C ILE A 194 6.00 -10.78 -21.94
N GLU A 195 6.08 -11.72 -22.87
CA GLU A 195 5.79 -13.14 -22.64
C GLU A 195 6.81 -13.76 -21.66
N ASP A 196 8.10 -13.47 -21.87
CA ASP A 196 9.17 -13.84 -20.94
C ASP A 196 8.95 -13.23 -19.55
N TYR A 197 8.51 -11.98 -19.49
CA TYR A 197 8.17 -11.32 -18.23
C TYR A 197 7.03 -12.06 -17.52
N CYS A 198 5.95 -12.38 -18.25
CA CYS A 198 4.80 -13.05 -17.70
C CYS A 198 5.17 -14.44 -17.16
N ALA A 199 5.97 -15.20 -17.91
CA ALA A 199 6.44 -16.52 -17.49
C ALA A 199 7.28 -16.47 -16.20
N LYS A 200 8.17 -15.47 -16.07
CA LYS A 200 9.03 -15.30 -14.87
C LYS A 200 8.28 -14.88 -13.61
N ASN A 201 7.09 -14.30 -13.75
CA ASN A 201 6.32 -13.72 -12.64
C ASN A 201 4.99 -14.46 -12.37
N ASP A 202 4.82 -15.66 -12.93
CA ASP A 202 3.61 -16.48 -12.79
C ASP A 202 2.33 -15.74 -13.24
N LEU A 203 2.40 -15.08 -14.40
CA LEU A 203 1.27 -14.48 -15.09
C LEU A 203 0.88 -15.37 -16.26
N LYS A 204 -0.40 -15.77 -16.31
CA LYS A 204 -1.00 -16.26 -17.56
C LYS A 204 -1.28 -15.06 -18.44
N PHE A 205 -1.07 -15.19 -19.75
CA PHE A 205 -1.32 -14.11 -20.69
C PHE A 205 -2.04 -14.61 -21.94
N GLU A 206 -2.71 -13.68 -22.62
CA GLU A 206 -3.47 -13.91 -23.84
C GLU A 206 -3.45 -12.63 -24.68
N TRP A 207 -3.06 -12.71 -25.95
CA TRP A 207 -3.16 -11.59 -26.88
C TRP A 207 -4.55 -11.59 -27.53
N VAL A 208 -5.43 -10.69 -27.07
CA VAL A 208 -6.85 -10.62 -27.47
C VAL A 208 -7.10 -9.80 -28.75
N GLY A 209 -6.06 -9.64 -29.58
CA GLY A 209 -6.09 -8.94 -30.86
C GLY A 209 -5.04 -7.83 -30.98
N GLY A 210 -4.31 -7.80 -32.10
CA GLY A 210 -3.25 -6.80 -32.33
C GLY A 210 -2.20 -6.79 -31.21
N ASN A 211 -2.11 -5.66 -30.50
CA ASN A 211 -1.24 -5.43 -29.34
C ASN A 211 -2.03 -5.37 -28.01
N ASN A 212 -3.27 -5.85 -27.99
CA ASN A 212 -4.06 -5.91 -26.76
C ASN A 212 -3.70 -7.18 -25.98
N LEU A 213 -3.29 -7.01 -24.73
CA LEU A 213 -2.85 -8.08 -23.85
C LEU A 213 -3.83 -8.21 -22.70
N ARG A 214 -4.22 -9.44 -22.39
CA ARG A 214 -4.91 -9.79 -21.16
C ARG A 214 -3.97 -10.63 -20.29
N THR A 215 -3.80 -10.24 -19.04
CA THR A 215 -3.07 -11.05 -18.05
C THR A 215 -4.01 -11.54 -16.96
N ARG A 216 -3.70 -12.73 -16.42
CA ARG A 216 -4.40 -13.35 -15.29
C ARG A 216 -3.36 -13.87 -14.31
N GLN A 217 -3.48 -13.49 -13.04
CA GLN A 217 -2.56 -13.93 -12.00
C GLN A 217 -3.33 -14.33 -10.75
N VAL A 218 -3.10 -15.56 -10.28
CA VAL A 218 -3.69 -16.08 -9.04
C VAL A 218 -2.70 -15.88 -7.90
N ARG A 219 -3.19 -15.36 -6.78
CA ARG A 219 -2.39 -15.07 -5.58
C ARG A 219 -3.13 -15.53 -4.32
N LYS A 220 -2.37 -15.72 -3.24
CA LYS A 220 -2.96 -15.96 -1.92
C LYS A 220 -3.63 -14.67 -1.43
N ALA A 221 -4.84 -14.79 -0.89
CA ALA A 221 -5.56 -13.67 -0.29
C ALA A 221 -5.11 -13.41 1.16
N VAL A 222 -4.74 -14.50 1.84
CA VAL A 222 -4.23 -14.50 3.21
C VAL A 222 -2.77 -14.96 3.19
N ARG A 223 -1.90 -14.21 3.86
CA ARG A 223 -0.48 -14.54 4.01
C ARG A 223 -0.08 -14.49 5.47
N GLN A 224 0.92 -15.28 5.84
CA GLN A 224 1.54 -15.19 7.16
C GLN A 224 2.67 -14.18 7.14
N HIS A 225 2.72 -13.31 8.14
CA HIS A 225 3.85 -12.42 8.34
C HIS A 225 5.14 -13.24 8.56
N PRO A 226 6.27 -12.95 7.89
CA PRO A 226 7.47 -13.80 7.97
C PRO A 226 8.09 -13.86 9.37
N ILE A 227 7.87 -12.84 10.21
CA ILE A 227 8.43 -12.78 11.57
C ILE A 227 7.40 -13.17 12.62
N SER A 228 6.36 -12.35 12.83
CA SER A 228 5.30 -12.62 13.82
C SER A 228 4.44 -13.86 13.53
N LYS A 229 4.46 -14.41 12.30
CA LYS A 229 3.66 -15.58 11.86
C LYS A 229 2.14 -15.38 11.91
N GLU A 230 1.67 -14.17 12.16
CA GLU A 230 0.24 -13.83 12.16
C GLU A 230 -0.35 -13.91 10.76
N ASN A 231 -1.63 -14.32 10.66
CA ASN A 231 -2.37 -14.32 9.40
C ASN A 231 -2.82 -12.89 9.06
N LEU A 232 -2.64 -12.50 7.80
CA LEU A 232 -2.88 -11.15 7.31
C LEU A 232 -3.77 -11.17 6.08
N TRP A 233 -4.73 -10.24 6.02
CA TRP A 233 -5.54 -9.97 4.83
C TRP A 233 -4.76 -9.15 3.78
N PHE A 234 -3.63 -9.69 3.31
CA PHE A 234 -2.71 -9.02 2.40
C PHE A 234 -3.07 -9.27 0.93
N ASN A 235 -3.86 -8.37 0.34
CA ASN A 235 -4.31 -8.48 -1.06
C ASN A 235 -4.82 -7.11 -1.59
N HIS A 236 -5.25 -7.11 -2.85
CA HIS A 236 -5.93 -5.97 -3.51
C HIS A 236 -7.33 -6.36 -4.02
N ILE A 237 -7.98 -7.36 -3.40
CA ILE A 237 -9.24 -7.92 -3.92
C ILE A 237 -10.30 -6.83 -4.06
N ALA A 238 -10.60 -6.14 -2.95
CA ALA A 238 -11.61 -5.10 -2.94
C ALA A 238 -11.19 -3.86 -3.76
N PHE A 239 -9.89 -3.55 -3.81
CA PHE A 239 -9.38 -2.39 -4.53
C PHE A 239 -9.64 -2.46 -6.04
N TYR A 240 -9.33 -3.61 -6.66
CA TYR A 240 -9.48 -3.80 -8.11
C TYR A 240 -10.83 -4.38 -8.52
N HIS A 241 -11.72 -4.73 -7.57
CA HIS A 241 -13.03 -5.23 -7.95
C HIS A 241 -13.86 -4.14 -8.63
N GLU A 242 -14.56 -4.47 -9.71
CA GLU A 242 -15.34 -3.51 -10.49
C GLU A 242 -16.42 -2.79 -9.66
N SER A 243 -16.94 -3.42 -8.61
CA SER A 243 -17.92 -2.81 -7.70
C SER A 243 -17.34 -1.72 -6.79
N SER A 244 -16.01 -1.53 -6.80
CA SER A 244 -15.31 -0.42 -6.12
C SER A 244 -15.14 0.81 -6.98
N LEU A 245 -15.48 0.73 -8.27
CA LEU A 245 -15.68 1.91 -9.09
C LEU A 245 -16.94 2.65 -8.64
N GLN A 246 -16.96 3.98 -8.85
CA GLN A 246 -18.21 4.73 -8.74
C GLN A 246 -19.26 4.10 -9.67
N PRO A 247 -20.54 3.99 -9.26
CA PRO A 247 -21.56 3.26 -10.04
C PRO A 247 -21.67 3.71 -11.50
N GLN A 248 -21.56 5.02 -11.75
CA GLN A 248 -21.55 5.60 -13.10
C GLN A 248 -20.35 5.13 -13.94
N ASN A 249 -19.16 5.03 -13.34
CA ASN A 249 -17.94 4.59 -14.00
C ASN A 249 -17.98 3.08 -14.27
N ARG A 250 -18.47 2.29 -13.31
CA ARG A 250 -18.67 0.84 -13.51
C ARG A 250 -19.58 0.58 -14.69
N LYS A 251 -20.75 1.24 -14.74
CA LYS A 251 -21.70 1.10 -15.84
C LYS A 251 -21.05 1.48 -17.17
N LEU A 252 -20.38 2.63 -17.22
CA LEU A 252 -19.72 3.12 -18.43
C LEU A 252 -18.65 2.15 -18.96
N PHE A 253 -17.82 1.60 -18.07
CA PHE A 253 -16.80 0.64 -18.45
C PHE A 253 -17.39 -0.69 -18.91
N LEU A 254 -18.45 -1.17 -18.27
CA LEU A 254 -19.16 -2.36 -18.72
C LEU A 254 -19.82 -2.15 -20.10
N ASP A 255 -20.43 -0.99 -20.34
CA ASP A 255 -21.04 -0.64 -21.62
C ASP A 255 -19.99 -0.56 -22.75
N TRP A 256 -18.77 -0.08 -22.45
CA TRP A 256 -17.69 0.07 -23.43
C TRP A 256 -16.88 -1.20 -23.68
N PHE A 257 -16.59 -1.97 -22.64
CA PHE A 257 -15.64 -3.08 -22.70
C PHE A 257 -16.27 -4.46 -22.49
N GLY A 258 -17.51 -4.50 -22.00
CA GLY A 258 -18.10 -5.73 -21.48
C GLY A 258 -17.40 -6.22 -20.21
N SER A 259 -17.95 -7.28 -19.61
CA SER A 259 -17.44 -7.85 -18.35
C SER A 259 -16.00 -8.36 -18.44
N GLU A 260 -15.60 -8.92 -19.59
CA GLU A 260 -14.23 -9.44 -19.76
C GLU A 260 -13.20 -8.41 -20.21
N GLY A 261 -13.64 -7.26 -20.74
CA GLY A 261 -12.76 -6.23 -21.30
C GLY A 261 -12.39 -5.13 -20.31
N MET A 262 -12.93 -5.17 -19.10
CA MET A 262 -12.65 -4.20 -18.02
C MET A 262 -11.12 -4.01 -17.86
N PRO A 263 -10.62 -2.77 -17.68
CA PRO A 263 -9.18 -2.52 -17.53
C PRO A 263 -8.53 -3.38 -16.44
N TYR A 264 -9.27 -3.62 -15.36
CA TYR A 264 -8.95 -4.57 -14.31
C TYR A 264 -10.23 -5.08 -13.66
N ASN A 265 -10.19 -6.31 -13.14
CA ASN A 265 -11.19 -6.84 -12.22
C ASN A 265 -10.59 -7.98 -11.36
N THR A 266 -11.23 -8.31 -10.24
CA THR A 266 -10.84 -9.41 -9.36
C THR A 266 -11.90 -10.51 -9.32
N PHE A 267 -11.43 -11.75 -9.19
CA PHE A 267 -12.23 -12.97 -9.18
C PHE A 267 -11.73 -13.90 -8.08
N TYR A 268 -12.48 -14.94 -7.74
CA TYR A 268 -11.92 -16.06 -7.00
C TYR A 268 -10.78 -16.70 -7.81
N GLY A 269 -9.84 -17.38 -7.14
CA GLY A 269 -8.66 -17.91 -7.83
C GLY A 269 -8.95 -18.98 -8.89
N ASP A 270 -10.14 -19.59 -8.88
CA ASP A 270 -10.66 -20.48 -9.92
C ASP A 270 -11.22 -19.72 -11.16
N GLY A 271 -11.32 -18.38 -11.08
CA GLY A 271 -11.85 -17.50 -12.13
C GLY A 271 -13.34 -17.21 -12.02
N THR A 272 -14.04 -17.75 -11.02
CA THR A 272 -15.46 -17.43 -10.78
C THR A 272 -15.63 -16.00 -10.24
N PRO A 273 -16.69 -15.27 -10.64
CA PRO A 273 -16.96 -13.93 -10.13
C PRO A 273 -17.08 -13.90 -8.60
N ILE A 274 -16.60 -12.81 -7.98
CA ILE A 274 -16.85 -12.55 -6.56
C ILE A 274 -18.14 -11.74 -6.47
N GLU A 275 -19.04 -12.11 -5.56
CA GLU A 275 -20.29 -11.39 -5.34
C GLU A 275 -20.04 -9.98 -4.79
N ASP A 276 -20.84 -9.01 -5.23
CA ASP A 276 -20.74 -7.61 -4.78
C ASP A 276 -20.90 -7.49 -3.24
N GLU A 277 -21.74 -8.34 -2.66
CA GLU A 277 -21.98 -8.43 -1.22
C GLU A 277 -20.72 -8.87 -0.46
N VAL A 278 -19.96 -9.83 -0.99
CA VAL A 278 -18.69 -10.27 -0.41
C VAL A 278 -17.69 -9.12 -0.40
N ILE A 279 -17.60 -8.38 -1.52
CA ILE A 279 -16.72 -7.21 -1.62
C ILE A 279 -17.17 -6.08 -0.69
N HIS A 280 -18.48 -5.89 -0.53
CA HIS A 280 -19.03 -4.93 0.44
C HIS A 280 -18.62 -5.28 1.88
N VAL A 281 -18.74 -6.56 2.28
CA VAL A 281 -18.29 -7.04 3.60
C VAL A 281 -16.79 -6.78 3.81
N ILE A 282 -15.96 -7.08 2.82
CA ILE A 282 -14.52 -6.83 2.89
C ILE A 282 -14.21 -5.34 3.06
N ARG A 283 -14.83 -4.46 2.25
CA ARG A 283 -14.65 -3.00 2.38
C ARG A 283 -15.10 -2.47 3.74
N ASN A 284 -16.19 -3.01 4.28
CA ASN A 284 -16.67 -2.63 5.62
C ASN A 284 -15.67 -3.04 6.72
N ALA A 285 -14.95 -4.15 6.55
CA ALA A 285 -13.85 -4.52 7.46
C ALA A 285 -12.68 -3.51 7.38
N TYR A 286 -12.29 -3.09 6.17
CA TYR A 286 -11.30 -2.02 5.98
C TYR A 286 -11.75 -0.69 6.61
N GLU A 287 -13.02 -0.30 6.45
CA GLU A 287 -13.55 0.95 7.00
C GLU A 287 -13.55 0.97 8.53
N GLN A 288 -13.91 -0.14 9.17
CA GLN A 288 -13.90 -0.25 10.64
C GLN A 288 -12.50 -0.08 11.24
N GLU A 289 -11.48 -0.61 10.57
CA GLU A 289 -10.07 -0.52 10.97
C GLU A 289 -9.34 0.70 10.43
N LYS A 290 -10.03 1.55 9.67
CA LYS A 290 -9.44 2.76 9.09
C LYS A 290 -9.06 3.73 10.20
N VAL A 291 -7.78 4.09 10.23
CA VAL A 291 -7.21 5.15 11.06
C VAL A 291 -6.82 6.30 10.15
N VAL A 292 -7.21 7.51 10.55
CA VAL A 292 -6.90 8.75 9.84
C VAL A 292 -6.30 9.72 10.84
N PHE A 293 -5.15 10.28 10.49
CA PHE A 293 -4.52 11.34 11.26
C PHE A 293 -4.09 12.48 10.33
N PRO A 294 -4.11 13.74 10.81
CA PRO A 294 -3.64 14.86 10.02
C PRO A 294 -2.12 14.79 9.88
N TRP A 295 -1.65 14.96 8.65
CA TRP A 295 -0.23 15.18 8.36
C TRP A 295 0.23 16.52 8.94
N GLN A 296 1.47 16.53 9.43
CA GLN A 296 2.24 17.74 9.64
C GLN A 296 3.41 17.78 8.65
N ARG A 297 3.90 18.97 8.35
CA ARG A 297 5.08 19.12 7.50
C ARG A 297 6.28 18.46 8.18
N GLY A 298 7.02 17.65 7.43
CA GLY A 298 8.19 16.92 7.89
C GLY A 298 7.88 15.62 8.64
N ASP A 299 6.61 15.25 8.77
CA ASP A 299 6.26 13.92 9.26
C ASP A 299 6.79 12.84 8.31
N VAL A 300 7.34 11.78 8.91
CA VAL A 300 7.73 10.56 8.22
C VAL A 300 6.93 9.40 8.78
N LEU A 301 6.19 8.68 7.94
CA LEU A 301 5.48 7.46 8.31
C LEU A 301 6.21 6.26 7.73
N MET A 302 6.51 5.29 8.58
CA MET A 302 7.06 3.99 8.21
C MET A 302 5.99 2.94 8.46
N LEU A 303 5.65 2.12 7.47
CA LEU A 303 4.71 1.01 7.63
C LEU A 303 5.39 -0.31 7.26
N ASP A 304 5.06 -1.37 7.98
CA ASP A 304 5.22 -2.73 7.47
C ASP A 304 4.07 -3.00 6.50
N ASN A 305 4.40 -3.08 5.22
CA ASN A 305 3.46 -3.17 4.11
C ASN A 305 2.60 -4.45 4.17
N MET A 306 3.06 -5.50 4.85
CA MET A 306 2.22 -6.69 5.07
C MET A 306 1.19 -6.44 6.18
N LEU A 307 1.61 -5.81 7.27
CA LEU A 307 0.76 -5.57 8.44
C LEU A 307 -0.24 -4.43 8.23
N VAL A 308 0.06 -3.47 7.37
CA VAL A 308 -0.73 -2.25 7.24
C VAL A 308 -1.08 -1.97 5.78
N ALA A 309 -2.38 -1.81 5.51
CA ALA A 309 -2.84 -1.22 4.26
C ALA A 309 -2.87 0.29 4.37
N HIS A 310 -2.68 0.98 3.24
CA HIS A 310 -2.73 2.45 3.16
C HIS A 310 -3.57 2.90 1.97
N GLY A 311 -4.04 4.14 2.03
CA GLY A 311 -4.80 4.78 0.96
C GLY A 311 -4.49 6.27 0.88
N ARG A 312 -5.41 7.04 0.29
CA ARG A 312 -5.31 8.50 0.23
C ARG A 312 -6.71 9.11 0.21
N ASN A 313 -7.01 9.94 1.20
CA ASN A 313 -8.25 10.72 1.17
C ASN A 313 -8.21 11.79 0.06
N PRO A 314 -9.38 12.20 -0.46
CA PRO A 314 -9.49 13.39 -1.30
C PRO A 314 -8.90 14.63 -0.62
N PHE A 315 -8.49 15.62 -1.41
CA PHE A 315 -7.90 16.85 -0.90
C PHE A 315 -8.14 18.06 -1.80
N LYS A 316 -7.95 19.25 -1.21
CA LYS A 316 -7.91 20.53 -1.92
C LYS A 316 -6.58 21.24 -1.68
N GLY A 317 -6.22 22.11 -2.62
CA GLY A 317 -4.96 22.85 -2.59
C GLY A 317 -3.77 21.99 -3.01
N GLU A 318 -2.58 22.42 -2.61
CA GLU A 318 -1.33 21.74 -2.98
C GLU A 318 -0.93 20.71 -1.92
N ARG A 319 -0.58 19.50 -2.37
CA ARG A 319 -0.11 18.40 -1.52
C ARG A 319 1.17 17.82 -2.10
N LYS A 320 2.17 17.58 -1.24
CA LYS A 320 3.41 16.88 -1.63
C LYS A 320 3.76 15.84 -0.58
N THR A 321 3.44 14.58 -0.88
CA THR A 321 3.83 13.42 -0.09
C THR A 321 4.75 12.54 -0.92
N LEU A 322 5.96 12.33 -0.42
CA LEU A 322 6.97 11.47 -1.01
C LEU A 322 6.76 10.03 -0.56
N VAL A 323 7.15 9.07 -1.40
CA VAL A 323 7.06 7.64 -1.11
C VAL A 323 8.37 6.95 -1.45
N ALA A 324 8.79 6.02 -0.59
CA ALA A 324 9.87 5.09 -0.87
C ALA A 324 9.53 3.69 -0.36
N MET A 325 10.18 2.68 -0.91
CA MET A 325 9.95 1.26 -0.62
C MET A 325 11.27 0.57 -0.37
N SER A 326 11.31 -0.36 0.58
CA SER A 326 12.53 -1.09 0.91
C SER A 326 12.26 -2.54 1.34
N ASP A 327 13.33 -3.32 1.38
CA ASP A 327 13.39 -4.69 1.92
C ASP A 327 12.47 -5.66 1.19
N LEU A 328 12.93 -6.15 0.03
CA LEU A 328 12.13 -7.01 -0.83
C LEU A 328 11.85 -8.36 -0.16
N LEU A 329 10.57 -8.73 -0.08
CA LEU A 329 10.13 -10.08 0.27
C LEU A 329 9.71 -10.83 -0.98
N LYS A 330 9.99 -12.13 -1.01
CA LYS A 330 9.51 -13.06 -2.04
C LYS A 330 8.45 -13.97 -1.42
N GLY A 331 7.37 -14.17 -2.16
CA GLY A 331 6.09 -14.69 -1.65
C GLY A 331 5.68 -16.07 -2.07
#